data_AF-A0A315H2Z2-F1
#
_entry.id   AF-A0A315H2Z2-F1
#
_cell.length_a   1.000
_cell.length_b   1.000
_cell.length_c   1.000
_cell.angle_alpha   90.00
_cell.angle_beta   90.00
_cell.angle_gamma   90.00
#
_symmetry.space_group_name_H-M   'P 1'
#
loop_
_entity.id
_entity.type
_entity.pdbx_description
1 polymer ?
#
loop_
_entity_poly.entity_id
_entity_poly.type
_entity_poly.pdbx_seq_one_letter_code
_entity_poly.pdbx_strand_id
1 'polypeptide(L)' 'RVTGLNSNLKKYSVTIRTKRQDAGYLEDFLSEHNGVKAFLWTPPYGYRQIKVVCRKWSVKAGLLKTTFTATFEQVVN' A
#
# COMPACT_ATOMS: atom_id res chain seq x y z
N ARG A 1 7.30 24.28 -21.03
CA ARG A 1 7.75 22.98 -21.58
C ARG A 1 7.14 21.87 -20.74
N VAL A 2 6.03 21.30 -21.19
CA VAL A 2 5.41 20.11 -20.57
C VAL A 2 6.25 18.90 -20.95
N THR A 3 7.09 18.44 -20.02
CA THR A 3 7.76 17.15 -20.19
C THR A 3 6.74 16.08 -19.81
N GLY A 4 6.13 15.46 -20.83
CA GLY A 4 5.25 14.31 -20.68
C GLY A 4 5.99 13.15 -20.02
N LEU A 5 5.99 13.13 -18.69
CA LEU A 5 6.38 11.97 -17.89
C LEU A 5 5.23 10.97 -17.98
N ASN A 6 5.23 10.16 -19.05
CA ASN A 6 4.63 8.84 -18.98
C ASN A 6 5.47 7.99 -18.02
N SER A 7 5.41 8.32 -16.73
CA SER A 7 5.84 7.40 -15.69
C SER A 7 4.87 6.24 -15.77
N ASN A 8 5.31 5.09 -16.29
CA ASN A 8 4.57 3.84 -16.17
C ASN A 8 4.56 3.44 -14.68
N LEU A 9 3.79 4.19 -13.87
CA LEU A 9 3.71 4.04 -12.43
C LEU A 9 3.07 2.69 -12.17
N LYS A 10 3.88 1.75 -11.67
CA LYS A 10 3.43 0.39 -11.39
C LYS A 10 2.36 0.46 -10.30
N LYS A 11 1.28 -0.28 -10.53
CA LYS A 11 0.24 -0.54 -9.54
C LYS A 11 0.39 -1.95 -9.03
N TYR A 12 0.34 -2.11 -7.72
CA TYR A 12 0.47 -3.39 -7.05
C TYR A 12 -0.83 -3.70 -6.32
N SER A 13 -1.47 -4.81 -6.67
CA SER A 13 -2.55 -5.38 -5.87
C SER A 13 -1.92 -6.15 -4.72
N VAL A 14 -2.02 -5.63 -3.50
CA VAL A 14 -1.38 -6.18 -2.32
C VAL A 14 -2.43 -6.78 -1.41
N THR A 15 -2.23 -8.04 -1.01
CA THR A 15 -3.05 -8.70 0.00
C THR A 15 -2.20 -8.98 1.23
N ILE A 16 -2.58 -8.41 2.36
CA ILE A 16 -1.87 -8.55 3.63
C ILE A 16 -2.76 -9.32 4.59
N ARG A 17 -2.24 -10.41 5.14
CA ARG A 17 -2.94 -11.22 6.15
C ARG A 17 -2.21 -11.08 7.48
N THR A 18 -2.93 -10.57 8.47
CA THR A 18 -2.40 -10.33 9.80
C THR A 18 -3.24 -11.05 10.87
N LYS A 19 -2.68 -11.25 12.07
CA LYS A 19 -3.47 -11.71 13.22
C LYS A 19 -4.46 -10.62 13.61
N ARG A 20 -5.60 -11.00 14.18
CA ARG A 20 -6.64 -10.04 14.58
C ARG A 20 -6.12 -8.91 15.49
N GLN A 21 -5.25 -9.27 16.44
CA GLN A 21 -4.64 -8.33 17.39
C GLN A 21 -3.72 -7.28 16.73
N ASP A 22 -3.12 -7.63 15.59
CA ASP A 22 -2.17 -6.78 14.87
C ASP A 22 -2.86 -5.97 13.76
N ALA A 23 -4.17 -6.19 13.54
CA ALA A 23 -4.92 -5.54 12.49
C ALA A 23 -5.04 -4.02 12.70
N GLY A 24 -5.18 -3.57 13.96
CA GLY A 24 -5.26 -2.15 14.30
C GLY A 24 -4.02 -1.38 13.84
N TYR A 25 -2.82 -1.90 14.11
CA TYR A 25 -1.58 -1.24 13.68
C TYR A 25 -1.48 -1.06 12.17
N LEU A 26 -1.94 -2.04 11.39
CA LEU A 26 -1.93 -1.93 9.93
C LEU A 26 -2.98 -0.95 9.43
N GLU A 27 -4.16 -0.92 10.04
CA GLU A 27 -5.23 0.01 9.69
C GLU A 27 -4.86 1.45 10.04
N ASP A 28 -4.26 1.68 11.22
CA ASP A 28 -3.76 2.98 11.66
C ASP A 28 -2.65 3.47 10.72
N PHE A 29 -1.71 2.59 10.33
CA PHE A 29 -0.67 2.92 9.35
C PHE A 29 -1.28 3.36 8.01
N LEU A 30 -2.18 2.56 7.43
CA LEU A 30 -2.80 2.90 6.14
C LEU A 30 -3.64 4.19 6.25
N SER A 31 -4.30 4.41 7.39
CA SER A 31 -5.11 5.61 7.67
C SER A 31 -4.27 6.86 7.89
N GLU A 32 -3.10 6.77 8.55
CA GLU A 32 -2.18 7.89 8.67
C GLU A 32 -1.64 8.35 7.31
N HIS A 33 -1.48 7.39 6.40
CA HIS A 33 -1.01 7.64 5.04
C HIS A 33 -2.14 8.07 4.07
N ASN A 34 -3.41 7.77 4.39
CA ASN A 34 -4.68 8.16 3.74
C ASN A 34 -4.65 8.47 2.23
N GLY A 35 -3.86 7.75 1.44
CA GLY A 35 -3.70 8.03 0.01
C GLY A 35 -2.95 9.31 -0.38
N VAL A 36 -2.49 10.10 0.59
CA VAL A 36 -1.82 11.40 0.35
C VAL A 36 -0.34 11.30 0.68
N LYS A 37 0.03 10.66 1.79
CA LYS A 37 1.43 10.53 2.19
C LYS A 37 2.01 9.27 1.59
N ALA A 38 3.02 9.44 0.74
CA ALA A 38 3.74 8.31 0.19
C ALA A 38 4.65 7.69 1.25
N PHE A 39 4.72 6.36 1.28
CA PHE A 39 5.60 5.59 2.16
C PHE A 39 6.54 4.72 1.35
N LEU A 40 7.62 4.30 2.00
CA LEU A 40 8.59 3.41 1.39
C LEU A 40 8.16 1.96 1.56
N TRP A 41 8.12 1.22 0.47
CA TRP A 41 7.68 -0.17 0.43
C TRP A 41 8.59 -1.01 -0.47
N THR A 42 8.92 -2.22 -0.02
CA THR A 42 9.70 -3.18 -0.81
C THR A 42 8.74 -4.22 -1.39
N PRO A 43 8.57 -4.29 -2.73
CA PRO A 43 7.72 -5.29 -3.34
C PRO A 43 8.24 -6.71 -3.07
N PRO A 44 7.38 -7.73 -2.94
CA PRO A 44 7.81 -9.11 -2.65
C PRO A 44 8.72 -9.71 -3.73
N TYR A 45 8.65 -9.20 -4.96
CA TYR A 45 9.49 -9.61 -6.09
C TYR A 45 10.59 -8.60 -6.42
N GLY A 46 10.77 -7.58 -5.58
CA GLY A 46 11.74 -6.50 -5.77
C GLY A 46 12.77 -6.49 -4.65
N TYR A 47 14.01 -6.13 -4.99
CA TYR A 47 15.10 -5.92 -4.05
C TYR A 47 15.31 -4.43 -3.71
N ARG A 48 14.55 -3.52 -4.36
CA ARG A 48 14.62 -2.08 -4.13
C ARG A 48 13.35 -1.59 -3.46
N GLN A 49 13.55 -0.76 -2.44
CA GLN A 49 12.48 -0.02 -1.82
C GLN A 49 12.01 1.08 -2.78
N ILE A 50 10.70 1.18 -2.97
CA ILE A 50 10.05 2.18 -3.82
C ILE A 50 9.11 3.05 -3.01
N LYS A 51 8.85 4.26 -3.49
CA LYS A 51 7.87 5.16 -2.87
C LYS A 51 6.49 4.87 -3.46
N VAL A 52 5.52 4.59 -2.61
CA VAL A 52 4.13 4.26 -3.02
C VAL A 52 3.11 5.05 -2.22
N VAL A 53 1.92 5.22 -2.78
CA VAL A 53 0.73 5.69 -2.07
C VAL A 53 -0.33 4.59 -2.04
N CYS A 54 -1.11 4.52 -0.97
CA CYS A 54 -2.27 3.64 -0.84
C CYS A 54 -3.53 4.48 -0.66
N ARG A 55 -4.31 4.67 -1.73
CA ARG A 55 -5.51 5.52 -1.70
C ARG A 55 -6.77 4.81 -1.22
N LYS A 56 -6.79 3.49 -1.37
CA LYS A 56 -7.93 2.66 -1.00
C LYS A 56 -7.45 1.31 -0.53
N TRP A 57 -8.11 0.81 0.50
CA TRP A 57 -8.00 -0.56 0.95
C TRP A 57 -9.38 -1.07 1.38
N SER A 58 -9.53 -2.38 1.42
CA SER A 58 -10.68 -3.05 2.02
C SER A 58 -10.20 -4.04 3.06
N VAL A 59 -11.05 -4.28 4.05
CA VAL A 59 -10.73 -5.12 5.20
C VAL A 59 -11.76 -6.24 5.30
N LYS A 60 -11.29 -7.46 5.51
CA LYS A 60 -12.10 -8.63 5.83
C LYS A 60 -11.62 -9.21 7.14
N ALA A 61 -12.38 -8.94 8.20
CA ALA A 61 -12.12 -9.49 9.53
C ALA A 61 -12.67 -10.93 9.63
N GLY A 62 -11.79 -11.88 9.91
CA GLY A 62 -12.15 -13.25 10.27
C GLY A 62 -12.02 -13.48 11.79
N LEU A 63 -12.26 -14.71 12.21
CA LEU A 63 -12.18 -15.09 13.63
C LEU A 63 -10.76 -14.92 14.20
N LEU A 64 -9.75 -15.38 13.46
CA LEU A 64 -8.35 -15.38 13.90
C LEU A 64 -7.45 -14.43 13.10
N LYS A 65 -7.84 -14.10 11.87
CA LYS A 65 -7.03 -13.32 10.94
C LYS A 65 -7.85 -12.21 10.31
N THR A 66 -7.19 -11.09 10.03
CA THR A 66 -7.75 -9.99 9.25
C THR A 66 -7.00 -9.91 7.93
N THR A 67 -7.74 -9.80 6.83
CA THR A 67 -7.18 -9.66 5.48
C THR A 67 -7.42 -8.26 4.96
N PHE A 68 -6.36 -7.58 4.57
CA PHE A 68 -6.39 -6.27 3.91
C PHE A 68 -6.10 -6.47 2.43
N THR A 69 -6.88 -5.82 1.57
CA THR A 69 -6.62 -5.74 0.13
C THR A 69 -6.45 -4.28 -0.25
N ALA A 70 -5.26 -3.91 -0.72
CA ALA A 70 -4.89 -2.54 -1.03
C ALA A 70 -4.30 -2.42 -2.44
N THR A 71 -4.38 -1.23 -3.02
CA THR A 71 -3.67 -0.90 -4.25
C THR A 71 -2.56 0.10 -3.95
N PHE A 72 -1.31 -0.32 -4.13
CA PHE A 72 -0.16 0.56 -4.00
C PHE A 72 0.23 1.10 -5.36
N GLU A 73 0.21 2.42 -5.50
CA GLU A 73 0.60 3.12 -6.72
C GLU A 73 1.98 3.72 -6.49
N GLN A 74 2.96 3.35 -7.32
CA GLN A 74 4.27 3.97 -7.28
C GLN A 74 4.16 5.46 -7.59
N VAL A 75 4.99 6.28 -6.93
CA VAL A 75 5.13 7.71 -7.22
C VAL A 75 6.60 8.05 -7.45
N VAL A 76 6.87 8.95 -8.40
CA VAL A 76 8.20 9.56 -8.59
C VAL A 76 8.15 10.92 -7.89
N ASN A 77 9.14 11.17 -7.05
CA ASN A 77 9.30 12.45 -6.34
C ASN A 77 10.34 13.31 -7.03
#